data_AF-A0A3S1SFZ3-F1
#
_entry.id   AF-A0A3S1SFZ3-F1
#
_cell.length_a   1.000
_cell.length_b   1.000
_cell.length_c   1.000
_cell.angle_alpha   90.00
_cell.angle_beta   90.00
_cell.angle_gamma   90.00
#
_symmetry.space_group_name_H-M   'P 1'
#
loop_
_entity.id
_entity.type
_entity.pdbx_description
1 polymer ?
#
loop_
_entity_poly.entity_id
_entity_poly.type
_entity_poly.pdbx_seq_one_letter_code
_entity_poly.pdbx_strand_id
1 'polypeptide(L)'
;MFALKAFWSSERGNFAITTAVAMLPIMIGLAGAVDLIGTSHDASQLQNSLDAAGLAIGTKFSPDMAAGDVQQLGLQFFAANMSAADQQEYLGSVSAFAATASGS
;
A
#
# COMPACT_ATOMS: atom_id res chain seq x y z
N MET A 1 0.46 -26.46 -18.07
CA MET A 1 0.53 -25.89 -19.44
C MET A 1 -0.55 -26.41 -20.41
N PHE A 2 -1.29 -27.49 -20.10
CA PHE A 2 -2.30 -28.08 -21.00
C PHE A 2 -3.63 -27.32 -21.08
N ALA A 3 -4.07 -26.67 -19.99
CA ALA A 3 -5.36 -25.96 -19.94
C ALA A 3 -5.42 -24.79 -20.94
N LEU A 4 -4.32 -24.06 -21.12
CA LEU A 4 -4.28 -22.88 -21.99
C LEU A 4 -4.37 -23.23 -23.48
N LYS A 5 -3.81 -24.39 -23.88
CA LYS A 5 -3.85 -24.90 -25.26
C LYS A 5 -5.21 -25.51 -25.60
N ALA A 6 -5.83 -26.22 -24.65
CA ALA A 6 -7.21 -26.70 -24.78
C ALA A 6 -8.21 -25.54 -24.81
N PHE A 7 -7.91 -24.45 -24.08
CA PHE A 7 -8.70 -23.22 -24.09
C PHE A 7 -8.72 -22.58 -25.48
N TRP A 8 -7.53 -22.40 -26.07
CA TRP A 8 -7.36 -21.85 -27.42
C TRP A 8 -7.95 -22.73 -28.53
N SER A 9 -8.01 -24.05 -28.33
CA SER A 9 -8.55 -25.01 -29.29
C SER A 9 -10.07 -25.20 -29.20
N SER A 10 -10.75 -24.55 -28.25
CA SER A 10 -12.18 -24.74 -27.99
C SER A 10 -13.03 -23.77 -28.82
N GLU A 11 -13.42 -24.17 -30.04
CA GLU A 11 -14.31 -23.41 -30.94
C GLU A 11 -15.81 -23.51 -30.60
N ARG A 12 -16.17 -24.29 -29.57
CA ARG A 12 -17.57 -24.44 -29.15
C ARG A 12 -17.95 -23.18 -28.36
N GLY A 13 -18.74 -22.31 -28.99
CA GLY A 13 -19.02 -20.91 -28.61
C GLY A 13 -19.50 -20.61 -27.18
N ASN A 14 -19.67 -21.60 -26.31
CA ASN A 14 -19.99 -21.38 -24.91
C ASN A 14 -18.76 -21.26 -24.00
N PHE A 15 -17.59 -21.76 -24.41
CA PHE A 15 -16.43 -21.83 -23.53
C PHE A 15 -15.78 -20.46 -23.29
N ALA A 16 -15.59 -19.66 -24.34
CA ALA A 16 -15.12 -18.29 -24.21
C ALA A 16 -16.06 -17.42 -23.36
N ILE A 17 -17.38 -17.58 -23.55
CA ILE A 17 -18.40 -16.88 -22.76
C ILE A 17 -18.40 -17.35 -21.30
N THR A 18 -18.35 -18.66 -21.06
CA THR A 18 -18.29 -19.22 -19.70
C THR A 18 -17.04 -18.75 -18.96
N THR A 19 -15.90 -18.67 -19.63
CA THR A 19 -14.68 -18.15 -19.03
C THR A 19 -14.72 -16.65 -18.82
N ALA A 20 -15.31 -15.87 -19.75
CA ALA A 20 -15.52 -14.44 -19.53
C ALA A 20 -16.39 -14.19 -18.29
N VAL A 21 -17.47 -14.96 -18.11
CA VAL A 21 -18.34 -14.90 -16.93
C VAL A 21 -17.62 -15.37 -15.66
N ALA A 22 -16.82 -16.44 -15.74
CA ALA A 22 -16.06 -16.95 -14.60
C ALA A 22 -14.91 -16.01 -14.17
N MET A 23 -14.35 -15.24 -15.10
CA MET A 23 -13.28 -14.28 -14.81
C MET A 23 -13.78 -13.09 -13.98
N LEU A 24 -15.06 -12.70 -14.08
CA LEU A 24 -15.62 -11.60 -13.29
C LEU A 24 -15.44 -11.79 -11.77
N PRO A 25 -15.95 -12.85 -11.13
CA PRO A 25 -15.76 -13.04 -9.69
C PRO A 25 -14.30 -13.30 -9.30
N ILE A 26 -13.51 -13.95 -10.18
CA ILE A 26 -12.08 -14.20 -9.94
C ILE A 26 -11.31 -12.89 -9.85
N MET A 27 -11.52 -11.97 -10.80
CA MET A 27 -10.85 -10.68 -10.83
C MET A 27 -11.29 -9.78 -9.67
N ILE A 28 -12.57 -9.82 -9.29
CA ILE A 28 -13.05 -9.10 -8.11
C ILE A 28 -12.36 -9.59 -6.84
N GLY A 29 -12.24 -10.92 -6.66
CA GLY A 29 -11.53 -11.50 -5.53
C GLY A 29 -10.04 -11.13 -5.51
N LEU A 30 -9.39 -11.13 -6.68
CA LEU A 30 -7.99 -10.78 -6.81
C LEU A 30 -7.75 -9.29 -6.50
N ALA A 31 -8.60 -8.40 -7.01
CA ALA A 31 -8.52 -6.97 -6.76
C ALA A 31 -8.69 -6.66 -5.26
N GLY A 32 -9.69 -7.27 -4.60
CA GLY A 32 -9.90 -7.08 -3.16
C GLY A 32 -8.75 -7.62 -2.30
N ALA A 33 -8.14 -8.74 -2.69
CA ALA A 33 -6.98 -9.27 -1.99
C ALA A 33 -5.75 -8.35 -2.12
N VAL A 34 -5.49 -7.83 -3.33
CA VAL A 34 -4.40 -6.88 -3.57
C VAL A 34 -4.61 -5.59 -2.78
N ASP A 35 -5.82 -5.04 -2.78
CA ASP A 35 -6.18 -3.82 -2.04
C ASP A 35 -5.99 -3.99 -0.52
N LEU A 36 -6.42 -5.14 0.03
CA LEU A 36 -6.23 -5.46 1.44
C LEU A 36 -4.75 -5.62 1.81
N ILE A 37 -3.97 -6.28 0.96
CA ILE A 37 -2.53 -6.48 1.19
C ILE A 37 -1.80 -5.14 1.09
N GLY A 38 -2.14 -4.30 0.10
CA GLY A 38 -1.63 -2.93 -0.03
C GLY A 38 -1.90 -2.14 1.24
N THR A 39 -3.17 -1.99 1.64
CA THR A 39 -3.56 -1.28 2.87
C THR A 39 -2.84 -1.81 4.13
N SER A 40 -2.64 -3.12 4.22
CA SER A 40 -1.91 -3.74 5.34
C SER A 40 -0.42 -3.42 5.31
N HIS A 41 0.18 -3.35 4.12
CA HIS A 41 1.56 -2.96 3.91
C HIS A 41 1.75 -1.50 4.32
N ASP A 42 0.90 -0.60 3.84
CA ASP A 42 0.91 0.83 4.17
C ASP A 42 0.82 1.04 5.70
N ALA A 43 -0.15 0.40 6.35
CA ALA A 43 -0.31 0.48 7.80
C ALA A 43 0.92 -0.01 8.56
N SER A 44 1.54 -1.10 8.10
CA SER A 44 2.75 -1.66 8.74
C SER A 44 3.97 -0.74 8.60
N GLN A 45 4.13 -0.07 7.46
CA GLN A 45 5.20 0.89 7.22
C GLN A 45 5.01 2.15 8.07
N LEU A 46 3.76 2.63 8.16
CA LEU A 46 3.38 3.76 8.99
C LEU A 46 3.69 3.50 10.46
N GLN A 47 3.28 2.32 10.96
CA GLN A 47 3.55 1.90 12.33
C GLN A 47 5.05 1.75 12.62
N ASN A 48 5.79 1.08 11.75
CA ASN A 48 7.23 0.87 11.92
C ASN A 48 8.01 2.20 11.98
N SER A 49 7.65 3.17 11.14
CA SER A 49 8.30 4.48 11.14
C SER A 49 7.96 5.32 12.37
N LEU A 50 6.73 5.20 12.89
CA LEU A 50 6.34 5.83 14.16
C LEU A 50 7.08 5.21 15.34
N ASP A 51 7.24 3.89 15.36
CA ASP A 51 8.01 3.19 16.40
C ASP A 51 9.48 3.60 16.35
N ALA A 52 10.07 3.70 15.16
CA ALA A 52 11.45 4.19 15.00
C ALA A 52 11.62 5.65 15.48
N ALA A 53 10.66 6.52 15.16
CA ALA A 53 10.67 7.90 15.64
C ALA A 53 10.50 7.98 17.16
N GLY A 54 9.59 7.19 17.74
CA GLY A 54 9.39 7.10 19.19
C GLY A 54 10.62 6.57 19.92
N LEU A 55 11.28 5.54 19.38
CA LEU A 55 12.54 5.00 19.89
C LEU A 55 13.66 6.06 19.80
N ALA A 56 13.75 6.78 18.69
CA ALA A 56 14.75 7.83 18.50
C ALA A 56 14.56 8.98 19.50
N ILE A 57 13.31 9.46 19.67
CA ILE A 57 12.98 10.45 20.70
C ILE A 57 13.32 9.88 22.08
N GLY A 58 12.86 8.69 22.43
CA GLY A 58 13.10 8.09 23.75
C GLY A 58 14.58 7.88 24.08
N THR A 59 15.44 7.68 23.09
CA THR A 59 16.88 7.46 23.28
C THR A 59 17.73 8.73 23.19
N LYS A 60 17.26 9.76 22.49
CA LYS A 60 18.01 11.02 22.27
C LYS A 60 17.44 12.22 23.03
N PHE A 61 16.27 12.08 23.63
CA PHE A 61 15.64 13.12 24.42
C PHE A 61 16.54 13.53 25.59
N SER A 62 16.64 14.84 25.80
CA SER A 62 17.23 15.44 26.97
C SER A 62 16.26 16.51 27.51
N PRO A 63 16.12 16.67 28.84
CA PRO A 63 15.21 17.65 29.44
C PRO A 63 15.52 19.10 29.06
N ASP A 64 16.73 19.40 28.59
CA ASP A 64 17.14 20.73 28.12
C ASP A 64 16.81 20.99 26.64
N MET A 65 16.27 20.00 25.90
CA MET A 65 15.90 20.18 24.50
C MET A 65 14.64 21.04 24.36
N ALA A 66 14.65 21.97 23.40
CA ALA A 66 13.44 22.68 23.04
C ALA A 66 12.42 21.70 22.43
N ALA A 67 11.13 21.94 22.68
CA ALA A 67 10.06 21.12 22.11
C ALA A 67 10.14 21.02 20.57
N GLY A 68 10.58 22.11 19.92
CA GLY A 68 10.82 22.13 18.47
C GLY A 68 11.93 21.17 18.02
N ASP A 69 12.99 21.02 18.80
CA ASP A 69 14.11 20.12 18.48
C ASP A 69 13.70 18.65 18.65
N VAL A 70 12.90 18.34 19.66
CA VAL A 70 12.33 17.00 19.88
C VAL A 70 11.38 16.62 18.74
N GLN A 71 10.54 17.57 18.32
CA GLN A 71 9.64 17.39 17.17
C GLN A 71 10.42 17.18 15.87
N GLN A 72 11.43 18.00 15.62
CA GLN A 72 12.26 17.90 14.42
C GLN A 72 13.02 16.58 14.37
N LEU A 73 13.54 16.11 15.50
CA LEU A 73 14.17 14.80 15.62
C LEU A 73 13.20 13.68 15.24
N GLY A 74 11.99 13.67 15.82
CA GLY A 74 10.95 12.69 15.50
C GLY A 74 10.61 12.66 14.02
N LEU A 75 10.39 13.84 13.42
CA LEU A 75 10.08 13.98 12.01
C LEU A 75 11.22 13.48 11.10
N GLN A 76 12.48 13.72 11.47
CA GLN A 76 13.63 13.25 10.71
C GLN A 76 13.69 11.71 10.67
N PHE A 77 13.51 11.05 11.82
CA PHE A 77 13.51 9.58 11.87
C PHE A 77 12.28 8.98 11.20
N PHE A 78 11.10 9.58 11.37
CA PHE A 78 9.88 9.18 10.68
C PHE A 78 10.05 9.24 9.15
N ALA A 79 10.51 10.39 8.62
CA ALA A 79 10.69 10.58 7.18
C ALA A 79 11.80 9.71 6.57
N ALA A 80 12.89 9.49 7.31
CA ALA A 80 13.97 8.61 6.87
C ALA A 80 13.49 7.16 6.75
N ASN A 81 12.69 6.67 7.71
CA ASN A 81 12.14 5.32 7.65
C ASN A 81 11.03 5.19 6.60
N MET A 82 10.24 6.24 6.36
CA MET A 82 9.16 6.21 5.37
C MET A 82 9.67 6.28 3.92
N SER A 83 10.67 7.13 3.62
CA SER A 83 11.19 7.25 2.24
C SER A 83 12.03 6.03 1.80
N ALA A 84 12.52 5.26 2.76
CA ALA A 84 13.17 3.98 2.52
C ALA A 84 12.16 2.84 2.30
N ALA A 85 10.91 3.02 2.74
CA ALA A 85 9.89 1.99 2.73
C ALA A 85 9.14 1.96 1.38
N ASP A 86 8.52 3.06 0.94
CA ASP A 86 7.96 3.14 -0.42
C ASP A 86 7.62 4.59 -0.88
N GLN A 87 8.43 5.13 -1.81
CA GLN A 87 8.20 6.46 -2.40
C GLN A 87 6.94 6.51 -3.29
N GLN A 88 6.54 5.38 -3.86
CA GLN A 88 5.40 5.32 -4.78
C GLN A 88 4.08 5.37 -4.02
N GLU A 89 4.05 4.80 -2.82
CA GLU A 89 2.91 4.79 -1.91
C GLU A 89 2.66 6.16 -1.27
N TYR A 90 3.74 6.90 -0.96
CA TYR A 90 3.65 8.32 -0.59
C TYR A 90 2.99 9.15 -1.71
N LEU A 91 3.37 8.94 -2.96
CA LEU A 91 2.76 9.64 -4.10
C LEU A 91 1.32 9.17 -4.35
N GLY A 92 1.04 7.88 -4.16
CA GLY A 92 -0.28 7.27 -4.29
C GLY A 92 -1.28 7.82 -3.27
N SER A 93 -0.91 7.88 -1.99
CA SER A 93 -1.74 8.41 -0.92
C SER A 93 -2.05 9.91 -1.08
N VAL A 94 -1.08 10.72 -1.53
CA VAL A 94 -1.31 12.12 -1.88
C VAL A 94 -2.31 12.25 -3.03
N SER A 95 -2.21 11.39 -4.05
CA SER A 95 -3.15 11.40 -5.18
C SER A 95 -4.56 10.94 -4.79
N ALA A 96 -4.68 9.93 -3.92
CA ALA A 96 -5.95 9.43 -3.42
C ALA A 96 -6.64 10.45 -2.50
N PHE A 97 -5.86 11.14 -1.66
CA PHE A 97 -6.33 12.25 -0.85
C PHE A 97 -6.83 13.42 -1.71
N ALA A 98 -6.09 13.76 -2.77
CA ALA A 98 -6.51 14.80 -3.72
C ALA A 98 -7.80 14.44 -4.46
N ALA A 99 -7.96 13.18 -4.88
CA ALA A 99 -9.17 12.68 -5.55
C ALA A 99 -10.40 12.69 -4.62
N THR A 100 -10.22 12.27 -3.36
CA THR A 100 -11.26 12.37 -2.33
C THR A 100 -11.64 13.82 -2.02
N ALA A 101 -10.66 14.72 -1.93
CA ALA A 101 -10.88 16.14 -1.65
C ALA A 101 -11.51 16.90 -2.83
N SER A 102 -11.31 16.44 -4.08
CA SER A 102 -11.96 16.99 -5.27
C SER A 102 -13.38 16.48 -5.50
N GLY A 103 -13.82 15.46 -4.75
CA GLY A 103 -15.21 14.98 -4.76
C GLY A 103 -15.67 14.36 -6.08
N SER A 104 -14.76 13.73 -6.82
CA SER A 104 -15.01 13.08 -8.11
C SER A 104 -14.76 11.57 -8.06
#